data_AF-S4NYE0-F1
#
_entry.id   AF-S4NYE0-F1
#
_cell.length_a   1.000
_cell.length_b   1.000
_cell.length_c   1.000
_cell.angle_alpha   90.00
_cell.angle_beta   90.00
_cell.angle_gamma   90.00
#
_symmetry.space_group_name_H-M   'P 1'
#
loop_
_entity.id
_entity.type
_entity.pdbx_description
1 polymer ?
#
loop_
_entity_poly.entity_id
_entity_poly.type
_entity_poly.pdbx_seq_one_letter_code
_entity_poly.pdbx_strand_id
1 'polypeptide(L)'
;MALNAGVHYLKCPLCNDKDMFSTAVLAQGYYIPDRDAAWELEQNAFSEIYERPVECRVDDCKCPRGREYDANSGIWDIKLCVLCGSPGAHAACCTTEYYVCDVCRPAAPDQSH
;
A
#
# COMPACT_ATOMS: atom_id res chain seq x y z
N MET A 1 17.28 7.28 0.34
CA MET A 1 16.92 7.59 1.74
C MET A 1 17.61 8.85 2.25
N ALA A 2 18.95 8.91 2.34
CA ALA A 2 19.66 10.08 2.88
C ALA A 2 19.39 11.42 2.14
N LEU A 3 19.19 11.39 0.82
CA LEU A 3 18.82 12.58 0.03
C LEU A 3 17.34 12.97 0.13
N ASN A 4 16.50 12.18 0.82
CA ASN A 4 15.08 12.45 1.02
C ASN A 4 14.75 12.70 2.51
N ALA A 5 15.44 12.01 3.42
CA ALA A 5 15.40 12.25 4.85
C ALA A 5 16.79 11.98 5.43
N GLY A 6 17.34 12.98 6.13
CA GLY A 6 18.70 13.00 6.63
C GLY A 6 18.82 12.36 8.01
N VAL A 7 19.72 12.90 8.83
CA VAL A 7 20.09 12.36 10.15
C VAL A 7 18.89 12.13 11.08
N HIS A 8 17.83 12.93 10.99
CA HIS A 8 16.64 12.81 11.86
C HIS A 8 15.82 11.54 11.63
N TYR A 9 15.93 10.92 10.44
CA TYR A 9 15.10 9.77 10.02
C TYR A 9 15.92 8.52 9.72
N LEU A 10 17.25 8.62 9.73
CA LEU A 10 18.13 7.47 9.55
C LEU A 10 18.10 6.58 10.80
N LYS A 11 17.75 5.31 10.63
CA LYS A 11 17.64 4.33 11.71
C LYS A 11 17.96 2.93 11.23
N CYS A 12 18.41 2.07 12.14
CA CYS A 12 18.66 0.67 11.83
C CYS A 12 17.35 -0.02 11.40
N PRO A 13 17.29 -0.68 10.23
CA PRO A 13 16.09 -1.39 9.80
C PRO A 13 15.79 -2.65 10.63
N LEU A 14 16.75 -3.12 11.44
CA LEU A 14 16.60 -4.32 12.26
C LEU A 14 16.17 -4.03 13.70
N CYS A 15 16.77 -3.02 14.34
CA CYS A 15 16.50 -2.70 15.75
C CYS A 15 15.90 -1.32 15.98
N ASN A 16 15.67 -0.54 14.91
CA ASN A 16 15.12 0.82 14.98
C ASN A 16 15.96 1.83 15.78
N ASP A 17 17.20 1.46 16.16
CA ASP A 17 18.15 2.33 16.85
C ASP A 17 18.71 3.39 15.88
N LYS A 18 18.66 4.65 16.28
CA LYS A 18 19.14 5.80 15.49
C LYS A 18 20.59 6.12 15.78
N ASP A 19 20.98 6.12 17.05
CA ASP A 19 22.25 6.65 17.52
C ASP A 19 23.41 5.73 17.14
N MET A 20 23.28 4.43 17.45
CA MET A 20 24.28 3.44 17.09
C MET A 20 24.42 3.33 15.57
N PHE A 21 23.30 3.36 14.85
CA PHE A 21 23.30 3.22 13.40
C PHE A 21 23.94 4.42 12.70
N SER A 22 23.56 5.64 13.08
CA SER A 22 24.13 6.86 12.52
C SER A 22 25.63 6.94 12.81
N THR A 23 26.05 6.58 14.03
CA THR A 23 27.47 6.52 14.40
C THR A 23 28.24 5.53 13.54
N ALA A 24 27.71 4.32 13.34
CA ALA A 24 28.34 3.31 12.49
C ALA A 24 28.45 3.75 11.02
N VAL A 25 27.41 4.41 10.50
CA VAL A 25 27.41 4.95 9.13
C VAL A 25 28.46 6.05 8.97
N LEU A 26 28.56 6.99 9.92
CA LEU A 26 29.59 8.04 9.92
C LEU A 26 31.00 7.45 10.05
N ALA A 27 31.20 6.46 10.91
CA ALA A 27 32.49 5.79 11.10
C ALA A 27 32.98 5.07 9.84
N GLN A 28 32.07 4.66 8.95
CA GLN A 28 32.37 4.10 7.64
C GLN A 28 32.66 5.17 6.56
N GLY A 29 32.65 6.46 6.93
CA GLY A 29 32.97 7.57 6.05
C GLY A 29 31.81 8.07 5.19
N TYR A 30 30.58 7.61 5.45
CA TYR A 30 29.40 8.12 4.75
C TYR A 30 28.98 9.45 5.34
N TYR A 31 28.84 10.47 4.49
CA TYR A 31 28.20 11.73 4.87
C TYR A 31 26.69 11.55 5.00
N ILE A 32 26.11 12.03 6.10
CA ILE A 32 24.66 12.09 6.32
C ILE A 32 24.27 13.57 6.37
N PRO A 33 23.43 14.06 5.46
CA PRO A 33 22.98 15.45 5.50
C PRO A 33 22.08 15.69 6.72
N ASP A 34 22.21 16.88 7.30
CA ASP A 34 21.28 17.37 8.32
C ASP A 34 20.03 17.90 7.61
N ARG A 35 18.99 17.06 7.55
CA ARG A 35 17.78 17.36 6.77
C ARG A 35 16.58 16.62 7.31
N ASP A 36 15.47 17.33 7.44
CA ASP A 36 14.17 16.71 7.64
C ASP A 36 13.74 15.92 6.40
N ALA A 37 12.79 15.03 6.65
CA ALA A 37 12.10 14.30 5.59
C ALA A 37 11.42 15.28 4.63
N ALA A 38 11.75 15.19 3.35
CA ALA A 38 11.14 16.02 2.30
C ALA A 38 9.61 15.88 2.29
N TRP A 39 9.09 14.71 2.66
CA TRP A 39 7.64 14.45 2.77
C TRP A 39 6.95 15.15 3.96
N GLU A 40 7.69 15.77 4.90
CA GLU A 40 7.08 16.64 5.91
C GLU A 40 6.93 18.09 5.42
N LEU A 41 7.68 18.45 4.37
CA LEU A 41 7.75 19.83 3.85
C LEU A 41 6.87 20.03 2.61
N GLU A 42 6.51 18.94 1.92
CA GLU A 42 5.73 18.98 0.70
C GLU A 42 4.23 19.03 1.01
N GLN A 43 3.54 20.05 0.46
CA GLN A 43 2.09 20.13 0.58
C GLN A 43 1.47 18.88 -0.05
N ASN A 44 0.52 18.24 0.63
CA ASN A 44 -0.18 17.04 0.13
C ASN A 44 0.70 15.76 0.08
N ALA A 45 1.86 15.72 0.76
CA ALA A 45 2.80 14.58 0.74
C ALA A 45 2.20 13.23 1.18
N PHE A 46 1.08 13.25 1.88
CA PHE A 46 0.40 12.06 2.39
C PHE A 46 -0.89 11.74 1.62
N SER A 47 -1.24 12.49 0.57
CA SER A 47 -2.56 12.34 -0.06
C SER A 47 -2.73 11.08 -0.87
N GLU A 48 -1.64 10.55 -1.43
CA GLU A 48 -1.60 9.20 -2.00
C GLU A 48 -1.75 8.09 -0.95
N ILE A 49 -1.55 8.42 0.35
CA ILE A 49 -1.70 7.50 1.48
C ILE A 49 -3.15 7.53 2.01
N TYR A 50 -3.82 8.68 1.92
CA TYR A 50 -5.19 8.85 2.43
C TYR A 50 -6.26 8.27 1.51
N GLU A 51 -6.11 8.41 0.20
CA GLU A 51 -7.11 7.96 -0.76
C GLU A 51 -6.42 7.15 -1.86
N ARG A 52 -6.45 5.81 -1.72
CA ARG A 52 -6.16 4.95 -2.86
C ARG A 52 -7.42 4.87 -3.71
N PRO A 53 -7.43 5.40 -4.95
CA PRO A 53 -8.55 5.15 -5.85
C PRO A 53 -8.65 3.65 -6.07
N VAL A 54 -9.84 3.11 -5.79
CA VAL A 54 -10.17 1.69 -5.96
C VAL A 54 -11.16 1.54 -7.10
N GLU A 55 -10.93 0.55 -7.94
CA GLU A 55 -11.80 0.24 -9.08
C GLU A 55 -12.09 -1.26 -9.13
N CYS A 56 -13.28 -1.61 -9.60
CA CYS A 56 -13.66 -2.97 -9.89
C CYS A 56 -13.03 -3.45 -11.22
N ARG A 57 -12.07 -4.38 -11.13
CA ARG A 57 -11.40 -5.00 -12.28
C ARG A 57 -11.93 -6.38 -12.66
N VAL A 58 -13.13 -6.74 -12.23
CA VAL A 58 -13.81 -7.90 -12.80
C VAL A 58 -14.16 -7.59 -14.25
N ASP A 59 -13.96 -8.54 -15.18
CA ASP A 59 -14.21 -8.35 -16.62
C ASP A 59 -15.58 -7.73 -16.90
N ASP A 60 -16.64 -8.27 -16.28
CA ASP A 60 -18.01 -7.76 -16.35
C ASP A 60 -18.43 -7.06 -15.04
N CYS A 61 -18.29 -5.73 -14.99
CA CYS A 61 -18.74 -4.95 -13.85
C CYS A 61 -20.25 -4.70 -13.95
N LYS A 62 -20.98 -5.16 -12.93
CA LYS A 62 -22.45 -5.04 -12.82
C LYS A 62 -22.91 -3.75 -12.16
N CYS A 63 -21.99 -2.88 -11.72
CA CYS A 63 -22.35 -1.69 -10.97
C CYS A 63 -22.97 -0.64 -11.89
N PRO A 64 -24.22 -0.21 -11.64
CA PRO A 64 -24.88 0.81 -12.47
C PRO A 64 -24.25 2.20 -12.31
N ARG A 65 -23.44 2.41 -11.27
CA ARG A 65 -22.72 3.66 -11.00
C ARG A 65 -21.30 3.68 -11.58
N GLY A 66 -20.88 2.61 -12.24
CA GLY A 66 -19.54 2.49 -12.83
C GLY A 66 -18.55 1.72 -11.95
N ARG A 67 -17.35 1.48 -12.51
CA ARG A 67 -16.31 0.63 -11.90
C ARG A 67 -15.62 1.26 -10.69
N GLU A 68 -15.55 2.59 -10.66
CA GLU A 68 -14.91 3.39 -9.61
C GLU A 68 -15.84 3.69 -8.43
N TYR A 69 -17.13 3.36 -8.56
CA TYR A 69 -18.07 3.58 -7.47
C TYR A 69 -17.80 2.60 -6.34
N ASP A 70 -17.45 3.10 -5.17
CA ASP A 70 -17.28 2.32 -3.96
C ASP A 70 -18.34 2.74 -2.92
N ALA A 71 -19.03 1.76 -2.34
CA ALA A 71 -19.97 1.98 -1.26
C ALA A 71 -19.33 1.60 0.07
N ASN A 72 -19.57 2.41 1.12
CA ASN A 72 -19.09 2.09 2.48
C ASN A 72 -19.53 0.71 3.01
N SER A 73 -20.59 0.13 2.44
CA SER A 73 -21.05 -1.24 2.74
C SER A 73 -22.02 -1.75 1.67
N GLY A 74 -22.25 -3.06 1.66
CA GLY A 74 -23.23 -3.72 0.79
C GLY A 74 -22.62 -4.29 -0.49
N ILE A 75 -23.46 -4.54 -1.50
CA ILE A 75 -23.06 -5.28 -2.71
C ILE A 75 -22.16 -4.46 -3.66
N TRP A 76 -22.11 -3.14 -3.47
CA TRP A 76 -21.30 -2.21 -4.27
C TRP A 76 -20.06 -1.72 -3.53
N ASP A 77 -19.75 -2.32 -2.38
CA ASP A 77 -18.47 -2.16 -1.68
C ASP A 77 -17.37 -2.89 -2.47
N ILE A 78 -16.26 -2.21 -2.75
CA ILE A 78 -15.11 -2.75 -3.47
C ILE A 78 -14.20 -3.49 -2.48
N LYS A 79 -14.17 -4.83 -2.61
CA LYS A 79 -13.25 -5.69 -1.88
C LYS A 79 -11.92 -5.81 -2.62
N LEU A 80 -10.83 -5.48 -1.94
CA LEU A 80 -9.48 -5.65 -2.45
C LEU A 80 -9.05 -7.12 -2.42
N CYS A 81 -8.15 -7.50 -3.34
CA CYS A 81 -7.56 -8.84 -3.33
C CYS A 81 -6.93 -9.13 -1.95
N VAL A 82 -7.35 -10.22 -1.31
CA VAL A 82 -6.90 -10.54 0.06
C VAL A 82 -5.41 -10.90 0.14
N LEU A 83 -4.77 -11.21 -0.99
CA LEU A 83 -3.35 -11.62 -1.03
C LEU A 83 -2.38 -10.46 -1.31
N CYS A 84 -2.77 -9.49 -2.13
CA CYS A 84 -1.87 -8.39 -2.54
C CYS A 84 -2.46 -6.99 -2.36
N GLY A 85 -3.73 -6.88 -1.98
CA GLY A 85 -4.42 -5.60 -1.76
C GLY A 85 -4.81 -4.84 -3.04
N SER A 86 -4.62 -5.39 -4.24
CA SER A 86 -5.06 -4.78 -5.50
C SER A 86 -4.99 -5.78 -6.68
N PRO A 87 -5.91 -5.76 -7.67
CA PRO A 87 -7.04 -4.84 -7.82
C PRO A 87 -8.19 -5.13 -6.83
N GLY A 88 -9.29 -4.37 -6.98
CA GLY A 88 -10.54 -4.60 -6.26
C GLY A 88 -11.65 -5.19 -7.15
N ALA A 89 -12.69 -5.68 -6.50
CA ALA A 89 -13.93 -6.14 -7.12
C ALA A 89 -15.12 -5.77 -6.24
N HIS A 90 -16.23 -5.31 -6.84
CA HIS A 90 -17.48 -5.20 -6.10
C HIS A 90 -17.93 -6.57 -5.61
N ALA A 91 -18.52 -6.63 -4.42
CA ALA A 91 -19.13 -7.86 -3.91
C ALA A 91 -20.18 -8.47 -4.87
N ALA A 92 -20.97 -7.66 -5.59
CA ALA A 92 -21.92 -8.16 -6.59
C ALA A 92 -21.26 -8.69 -7.88
N CYS A 93 -20.03 -8.26 -8.16
CA CYS A 93 -19.26 -8.64 -9.34
C CYS A 93 -18.46 -9.91 -9.10
N CYS A 94 -18.30 -10.34 -7.85
CA CYS A 94 -17.65 -11.59 -7.48
C CYS A 94 -18.66 -12.58 -6.88
N THR A 95 -18.41 -13.88 -7.01
CA THR A 95 -19.28 -14.93 -6.44
C THR A 95 -18.77 -15.46 -5.11
N THR A 96 -17.63 -14.96 -4.63
CA THR A 96 -16.91 -15.47 -3.46
C THR A 96 -17.01 -14.50 -2.28
N GLU A 97 -16.96 -15.03 -1.06
CA GLU A 97 -16.96 -14.20 0.16
C GLU A 97 -15.72 -13.30 0.27
N TYR A 98 -14.60 -13.74 -0.32
CA TYR A 98 -13.35 -13.00 -0.40
C TYR A 98 -12.87 -12.93 -1.85
N TYR A 99 -12.32 -11.79 -2.25
CA TYR A 99 -11.81 -11.58 -3.62
C TYR A 99 -10.32 -11.94 -3.71
N VAL A 100 -9.95 -12.71 -4.73
CA VAL A 100 -8.57 -12.97 -5.13
C VAL A 100 -8.44 -12.63 -6.63
N CYS A 101 -7.49 -11.77 -6.97
CA CYS A 101 -7.25 -11.38 -8.36
C CYS A 101 -6.59 -12.52 -9.17
N ASP A 102 -6.66 -12.45 -10.50
CA ASP A 102 -6.15 -13.51 -11.36
C ASP A 102 -4.64 -13.75 -11.21
N VAL A 103 -3.88 -12.69 -10.87
CA VAL A 103 -2.44 -12.77 -10.59
C VAL A 103 -2.16 -13.60 -9.33
N CYS A 104 -3.02 -13.47 -8.31
CA CYS A 104 -2.84 -14.14 -7.03
C CYS A 104 -3.58 -15.48 -6.94
N ARG A 105 -4.49 -15.78 -7.87
CA ARG A 105 -5.26 -17.04 -7.90
C ARG A 105 -4.37 -18.30 -7.79
N PRO A 106 -3.18 -18.39 -8.42
CA PRO A 106 -2.29 -19.55 -8.25
C PRO A 106 -1.77 -19.76 -6.82
N ALA A 107 -1.79 -18.72 -5.98
CA ALA A 107 -1.39 -18.78 -4.58
C ALA A 107 -2.58 -18.88 -3.61
N ALA A 108 -3.81 -18.88 -4.13
CA ALA A 108 -5.00 -19.06 -3.29
C ALA A 108 -5.02 -20.48 -2.72
N PRO A 109 -5.42 -20.66 -1.45
CA PRO A 109 -5.64 -21.99 -0.91
C PRO A 109 -6.71 -22.73 -1.74
N ASP A 110 -6.46 -24.02 -2.01
CA ASP A 110 -7.37 -24.85 -2.79
C ASP A 110 -8.75 -24.93 -2.09
N GLN A 111 -9.83 -24.73 -2.86
CA GLN A 111 -11.21 -24.89 -2.39
C GLN A 111 -11.74 -26.31 -2.64
N SER A 112 -10.87 -27.30 -2.88
CA SER A 112 -11.26 -28.70 -2.98
C SER A 112 -11.74 -29.25 -1.64
N HIS A 113 -13.06 -29.19 -1.41
CA HIS A 113 -13.79 -30.06 -0.48
C HIS A 113 -14.89 -30.80 -1.25
#